data_AF-A0AAE6C5X0-F1
#
_entry.id   AF-A0AAE6C5X0-F1
#
_cell.length_a   1.000
_cell.length_b   1.000
_cell.length_c   1.000
_cell.angle_alpha   90.00
_cell.angle_beta   90.00
_cell.angle_gamma   90.00
#
_symmetry.space_group_name_H-M   'P 1'
#
loop_
_entity.id
_entity.type
_entity.pdbx_description
1 polymer ?
#
loop_
_entity_poly.entity_id
_entity_poly.type
_entity_poly.pdbx_seq_one_letter_code
_entity_poly.pdbx_strand_id
1 'polypeptide(L)'
;MSSDDFDRALARARQANERVEAASAKSSAANEEVLRKQDADRGQFERFISTLAKELAAATAKLDEARISRIKLDRPPVVGPPAANLLMEKVVGSKSISGKLSISGSSIKLKIDWDKPGDTGSLGIPECTYPLGSVEPKQVITAMIDAYTKALDQSASF
;
A
#
# COMPACT_ATOMS: atom_id res chain seq x y z
N MET A 1 -47.91 34.66 -28.30
CA MET A 1 -46.64 34.46 -27.58
C MET A 1 -45.66 35.50 -28.09
N SER A 2 -45.10 36.33 -27.21
CA SER A 2 -44.25 37.47 -27.60
C SER A 2 -42.83 36.99 -27.93
N SER A 3 -42.16 37.66 -28.87
CA SER A 3 -40.74 37.46 -29.19
C SER A 3 -39.86 37.51 -27.92
N ASP A 4 -40.25 38.31 -26.94
CA ASP A 4 -39.52 38.50 -25.67
C ASP A 4 -39.46 37.23 -24.80
N ASP A 5 -40.47 36.37 -24.87
CA ASP A 5 -40.50 35.11 -24.11
C ASP A 5 -39.51 34.09 -24.67
N PHE A 6 -39.34 34.10 -26.01
CA PHE A 6 -38.41 33.24 -26.71
C PHE A 6 -36.95 33.68 -26.46
N ASP A 7 -36.68 34.98 -26.54
CA ASP A 7 -35.35 35.53 -26.22
C ASP A 7 -34.95 35.29 -24.76
N ARG A 8 -35.92 35.39 -23.83
CA ARG A 8 -35.70 35.07 -22.42
C ARG A 8 -35.45 33.59 -22.18
N ALA A 9 -36.13 32.70 -22.91
CA ALA A 9 -35.89 31.26 -22.86
C ALA A 9 -34.51 30.89 -23.43
N LEU A 10 -34.11 31.52 -24.54
CA LEU A 10 -32.80 31.33 -25.16
C LEU A 10 -31.65 31.80 -24.25
N ALA A 11 -31.81 32.96 -23.59
CA ALA A 11 -30.85 33.47 -22.62
C ALA A 11 -30.69 32.53 -21.42
N ARG A 12 -31.79 31.97 -20.90
CA ARG A 12 -31.76 30.96 -19.83
C ARG A 12 -31.10 29.66 -20.25
N ALA A 13 -31.36 29.19 -21.48
CA ALA A 13 -30.73 27.99 -22.02
C ALA A 13 -29.22 28.16 -22.18
N ARG A 14 -28.76 29.32 -22.67
CA ARG A 14 -27.32 29.65 -22.75
C ARG A 14 -26.67 29.66 -21.36
N GLN A 15 -27.29 30.32 -20.39
CA GLN A 15 -26.78 30.36 -19.02
C GLN A 15 -26.74 28.96 -18.36
N ALA A 16 -27.71 28.09 -18.67
CA ALA A 16 -27.70 26.71 -18.20
C ALA A 16 -26.57 25.89 -18.84
N ASN A 17 -26.35 26.03 -20.14
CA ASN A 17 -25.23 25.38 -20.83
C ASN A 17 -23.88 25.84 -20.29
N GLU A 18 -23.67 27.14 -20.10
CA GLU A 18 -22.44 27.67 -19.51
C GLU A 18 -22.16 27.09 -18.11
N ARG A 19 -23.21 26.89 -17.29
CA ARG A 19 -23.07 26.26 -15.97
C ARG A 19 -22.72 24.77 -16.06
N VAL A 20 -23.30 24.04 -17.01
CA VAL A 20 -23.01 22.62 -17.24
C VAL A 20 -21.59 22.45 -17.76
N GLU A 21 -21.15 23.27 -18.71
CA GLU A 21 -19.77 23.27 -19.22
C GLU A 21 -18.77 23.60 -18.11
N ALA A 22 -19.06 24.61 -17.28
CA ALA A 22 -18.20 24.94 -16.13
C ALA A 22 -18.16 23.81 -15.09
N ALA A 23 -19.27 23.11 -14.86
CA ALA A 23 -19.30 21.95 -13.95
C ALA A 23 -18.56 20.74 -14.52
N SER A 24 -18.69 20.48 -15.82
CA SER A 24 -17.97 19.43 -16.53
C SER A 24 -16.46 19.69 -16.52
N ALA A 25 -16.04 20.92 -16.82
CA ALA A 25 -14.64 21.34 -16.74
C ALA A 25 -14.07 21.14 -15.32
N LYS A 26 -14.80 21.55 -14.27
CA LYS A 26 -14.40 21.30 -12.88
C LYS A 26 -14.28 19.81 -12.54
N SER A 27 -15.22 18.99 -13.00
CA SER A 27 -15.19 17.54 -12.77
C SER A 27 -14.05 16.86 -13.51
N SER A 28 -13.75 17.27 -14.75
CA SER A 28 -12.63 16.75 -15.53
C SER A 28 -11.29 17.07 -14.87
N ALA A 29 -11.10 18.32 -14.42
CA ALA A 29 -9.89 18.75 -13.71
C ALA A 29 -9.72 18.00 -12.37
N ALA A 30 -10.80 17.74 -11.64
CA ALA A 30 -10.76 16.94 -10.42
C ALA A 30 -10.34 15.48 -10.70
N ASN A 31 -10.85 14.88 -11.77
CA ASN A 31 -10.49 13.52 -12.16
C ASN A 31 -9.03 13.43 -12.62
N GLU A 32 -8.55 14.38 -13.42
CA GLU A 32 -7.14 14.44 -13.81
C GLU A 32 -6.21 14.57 -12.60
N GLU A 33 -6.59 15.39 -11.62
CA GLU A 33 -5.79 15.58 -10.41
C GLU A 33 -5.75 14.30 -9.54
N VAL A 34 -6.86 13.56 -9.48
CA VAL A 34 -6.89 12.24 -8.79
C VAL A 34 -5.98 11.24 -9.50
N LEU A 35 -6.01 11.17 -10.83
CA LEU A 35 -5.15 10.28 -11.61
C LEU A 35 -3.67 10.63 -11.43
N ARG A 36 -3.31 11.92 -11.50
CA ARG A 36 -1.92 12.37 -11.26
C ARG A 36 -1.42 11.99 -9.87
N LYS A 37 -2.26 12.13 -8.84
CA LYS A 37 -1.90 11.72 -7.47
C LYS A 37 -1.69 10.21 -7.37
N GLN A 38 -2.58 9.41 -7.96
CA GLN A 38 -2.43 7.96 -7.97
C GLN A 38 -1.16 7.50 -8.69
N ASP A 39 -0.82 8.13 -9.82
CA ASP A 39 0.41 7.82 -10.55
C ASP A 39 1.67 8.23 -9.76
N ALA A 40 1.64 9.38 -9.08
CA ALA A 40 2.72 9.81 -8.21
C ALA A 40 2.91 8.85 -7.02
N ASP A 41 1.82 8.47 -6.36
CA ASP A 41 1.84 7.56 -5.21
C ASP A 41 2.37 6.18 -5.62
N ARG A 42 1.91 5.66 -6.77
CA ARG A 42 2.42 4.42 -7.37
C ARG A 42 3.91 4.52 -7.66
N GLY A 43 4.36 5.62 -8.26
CA GLY A 43 5.77 5.84 -8.56
C GLY A 43 6.64 5.87 -7.29
N GLN A 44 6.17 6.50 -6.22
CA GLN A 44 6.89 6.53 -4.94
C GLN A 44 6.95 5.15 -4.28
N PHE A 45 5.86 4.39 -4.31
CA PHE A 45 5.84 3.03 -3.80
C PHE A 45 6.78 2.11 -4.58
N GLU A 46 6.77 2.16 -5.91
CA GLU A 46 7.67 1.33 -6.72
C GLU A 46 9.15 1.65 -6.46
N ARG A 47 9.48 2.93 -6.24
CA ARG A 47 10.82 3.33 -5.80
C ARG A 47 11.14 2.74 -4.43
N PHE A 48 10.22 2.85 -3.48
CA PHE A 48 10.38 2.28 -2.15
C PHE A 48 10.61 0.76 -2.21
N ILE A 49 9.78 0.00 -2.92
CA ILE A 49 9.91 -1.45 -3.05
C ILE A 49 11.22 -1.83 -3.74
N SER A 50 11.66 -1.05 -4.73
CA SER A 50 12.97 -1.26 -5.38
C SER A 50 14.14 -1.05 -4.43
N THR A 51 14.08 -0.02 -3.59
CA THR A 51 15.09 0.21 -2.53
C THR A 51 15.02 -0.89 -1.47
N LEU A 52 13.82 -1.31 -1.06
CA LEU A 52 13.62 -2.40 -0.12
C LEU A 52 14.19 -3.72 -0.64
N ALA A 53 14.03 -4.05 -1.92
CA ALA A 53 14.61 -5.24 -2.52
C ALA A 53 16.16 -5.23 -2.43
N LYS A 54 16.80 -4.07 -2.65
CA LYS A 54 18.25 -3.90 -2.53
C LYS A 54 18.72 -4.08 -1.08
N GLU A 55 18.03 -3.43 -0.14
CA GLU A 55 18.33 -3.53 1.29
C GLU A 55 18.13 -4.96 1.81
N LEU A 56 17.08 -5.66 1.36
CA LEU A 56 16.86 -7.07 1.69
C LEU A 56 17.97 -7.97 1.14
N ALA A 57 18.44 -7.72 -0.08
CA ALA A 57 19.58 -8.44 -0.66
C ALA A 57 20.86 -8.21 0.17
N ALA A 58 21.12 -6.98 0.62
CA ALA A 58 22.27 -6.66 1.47
C ALA A 58 22.13 -7.25 2.89
N ALA A 59 20.92 -7.27 3.45
CA ALA A 59 20.64 -7.84 4.77
C ALA A 59 20.64 -9.37 4.77
N THR A 60 20.48 -10.03 3.61
CA THR A 60 20.41 -11.49 3.50
C THR A 60 21.61 -12.17 4.15
N ALA A 61 22.84 -11.71 3.88
CA ALA A 61 24.04 -12.30 4.46
C ALA A 61 24.03 -12.27 6.00
N LYS A 62 23.55 -11.16 6.59
CA LYS A 62 23.47 -11.01 8.05
C LYS A 62 22.40 -11.91 8.67
N LEU A 63 21.27 -12.09 7.99
CA LEU A 63 20.21 -12.99 8.44
C LEU A 63 20.68 -14.45 8.40
N ASP A 64 21.41 -14.82 7.35
CA ASP A 64 21.98 -16.17 7.22
C ASP A 64 23.01 -16.45 8.32
N GLU A 65 23.91 -15.50 8.62
CA GLU A 65 24.87 -15.59 9.74
C GLU A 65 24.16 -15.75 11.09
N ALA A 66 23.08 -15.00 11.32
CA ALA A 66 22.27 -15.07 12.53
C ALA A 66 21.33 -16.29 12.59
N ARG A 67 21.33 -17.13 11.54
CA ARG A 67 20.38 -18.26 11.37
C ARG A 67 18.91 -17.83 11.45
N ILE A 68 18.62 -16.58 11.11
CA ILE A 68 17.26 -16.05 11.01
C ILE A 68 16.74 -16.40 9.62
N SER A 69 15.47 -16.79 9.54
CA SER A 69 14.84 -17.08 8.23
C SER A 69 14.93 -15.87 7.31
N ARG A 70 15.39 -16.07 6.08
CA ARG A 70 15.50 -15.00 5.09
C ARG A 70 14.12 -14.39 4.77
N ILE A 71 14.07 -13.06 4.67
CA ILE A 71 12.89 -12.33 4.20
C ILE A 71 12.89 -12.30 2.67
N LYS A 72 11.88 -12.91 2.04
CA LYS A 72 11.64 -12.89 0.60
C LYS A 72 10.63 -11.80 0.26
N LEU A 73 10.92 -11.03 -0.79
CA LEU A 73 9.98 -10.06 -1.35
C LEU A 73 9.22 -10.71 -2.51
N ASP A 74 7.90 -10.82 -2.38
CA ASP A 74 6.99 -11.30 -3.40
C ASP A 74 6.09 -10.15 -3.90
N ARG A 75 5.78 -10.16 -5.20
CA ARG A 75 4.93 -9.15 -5.83
C ARG A 75 3.75 -9.86 -6.49
N PRO A 76 2.53 -9.74 -5.95
CA PRO A 76 1.38 -10.41 -6.53
C PRO A 76 1.10 -9.87 -7.96
N PRO A 77 0.61 -10.72 -8.88
CA PRO A 77 0.21 -10.30 -10.21
C PRO A 77 -0.86 -9.20 -10.14
N VAL A 78 -0.70 -8.17 -10.98
CA VAL A 78 -1.29 -6.85 -10.78
C VAL A 78 -2.79 -6.82 -11.11
N VAL A 79 -3.63 -6.71 -10.08
CA VAL A 79 -5.00 -6.19 -10.16
C VAL A 79 -5.23 -5.28 -8.94
N GLY A 80 -5.47 -3.98 -9.17
CA GLY A 80 -5.76 -3.01 -8.10
C GLY A 80 -4.54 -2.18 -7.63
N PRO A 81 -4.61 -1.60 -6.42
CA PRO A 81 -3.53 -0.77 -5.87
C PRO A 81 -2.20 -1.53 -5.76
N PRO A 82 -1.05 -0.84 -5.88
CA PRO A 82 0.24 -1.48 -5.70
C PRO A 82 0.36 -2.16 -4.33
N ALA A 83 0.82 -3.41 -4.34
CA ALA A 83 1.00 -4.23 -3.16
C ALA A 83 2.27 -5.08 -3.29
N ALA A 84 2.87 -5.41 -2.15
CA ALA A 84 3.98 -6.34 -2.06
C ALA A 84 3.87 -7.18 -0.79
N ASN A 85 4.40 -8.39 -0.82
CA ASN A 85 4.42 -9.29 0.33
C ASN A 85 5.87 -9.54 0.76
N LEU A 86 6.09 -9.61 2.06
CA LEU A 86 7.34 -10.02 2.70
C LEU A 86 7.11 -11.36 3.39
N LEU A 87 7.84 -12.38 2.98
CA LEU A 87 7.64 -13.74 3.47
C LEU A 87 8.88 -14.24 4.19
N MET A 88 8.72 -14.75 5.41
CA MET A 88 9.73 -15.53 6.11
C MET A 88 9.19 -16.95 6.27
N GLU A 89 9.79 -17.88 5.54
CA GLU A 89 9.34 -19.28 5.51
C GLU A 89 9.90 -20.07 6.68
N LYS A 90 9.11 -21.01 7.23
CA LYS A 90 9.56 -21.99 8.24
C LYS A 90 10.20 -21.34 9.48
N VAL A 91 9.60 -20.26 9.95
CA VAL A 91 10.01 -19.52 11.16
C VAL A 91 9.85 -20.38 12.42
N VAL A 92 8.72 -21.07 12.56
CA VAL A 92 8.47 -22.02 13.65
C VAL A 92 8.00 -23.33 13.03
N GLY A 93 8.88 -24.33 12.99
CA GLY A 93 8.60 -25.63 12.35
C GLY A 93 8.25 -25.45 10.87
N SER A 94 7.02 -25.78 10.49
CA SER A 94 6.50 -25.62 9.12
C SER A 94 5.76 -24.29 8.88
N LYS A 95 5.70 -23.39 9.87
CA LYS A 95 4.92 -22.15 9.82
C LYS A 95 5.73 -20.97 9.28
N SER A 96 5.07 -20.04 8.59
CA SER A 96 5.69 -18.89 7.93
C SER A 96 5.04 -17.58 8.37
N ILE A 97 5.79 -16.48 8.36
CA ILE A 97 5.29 -15.13 8.63
C ILE A 97 5.12 -14.38 7.30
N SER A 98 4.03 -13.63 7.18
CA SER A 98 3.74 -12.77 6.02
C SER A 98 3.51 -11.32 6.46
N GLY A 99 4.32 -10.41 5.93
CA GLY A 99 4.14 -8.95 5.99
C GLY A 99 3.54 -8.42 4.69
N LYS A 100 2.30 -7.94 4.72
CA LYS A 100 1.61 -7.37 3.56
C LYS A 100 1.81 -5.85 3.52
N LEU A 101 2.46 -5.37 2.47
CA LEU A 101 2.64 -3.96 2.16
C LEU A 101 1.57 -3.49 1.17
N SER A 102 0.84 -2.44 1.53
CA SER A 102 -0.17 -1.83 0.66
C SER A 102 -0.13 -0.30 0.74
N ILE A 103 -0.55 0.36 -0.34
CA ILE A 103 -0.77 1.80 -0.33
C ILE A 103 -2.22 2.10 0.05
N SER A 104 -2.42 3.07 0.94
CA SER A 104 -3.73 3.57 1.31
C SER A 104 -3.67 5.10 1.41
N GLY A 105 -3.98 5.79 0.32
CA GLY A 105 -3.77 7.24 0.22
C GLY A 105 -2.28 7.59 0.32
N SER A 106 -1.94 8.59 1.12
CA SER A 106 -0.55 9.07 1.31
C SER A 106 0.29 8.24 2.29
N SER A 107 -0.04 6.96 2.47
CA SER A 107 0.62 6.09 3.46
C SER A 107 0.86 4.67 2.94
N ILE A 108 1.98 4.08 3.35
CA ILE A 108 2.27 2.65 3.23
C ILE A 108 1.81 1.96 4.51
N LYS A 109 0.98 0.93 4.38
CA LYS A 109 0.55 0.07 5.48
C LYS A 109 1.32 -1.23 5.42
N LEU A 110 1.82 -1.68 6.57
CA LEU A 110 2.47 -2.96 6.78
C LEU A 110 1.66 -3.76 7.82
N LYS A 111 1.06 -4.85 7.37
CA LYS A 111 0.36 -5.79 8.23
C LYS A 111 1.13 -7.10 8.31
N ILE A 112 1.59 -7.48 9.51
CA ILE A 112 2.37 -8.69 9.74
C ILE A 112 1.56 -9.68 10.55
N ASP A 113 1.42 -10.90 10.06
CA ASP A 113 0.83 -12.02 10.79
C ASP A 113 1.41 -13.35 10.28
N TRP A 114 0.93 -14.47 10.82
CA TRP A 114 1.14 -15.77 10.21
C TRP A 114 0.60 -15.81 8.77
N ASP A 115 1.36 -16.44 7.88
CA ASP A 115 1.00 -16.60 6.46
C ASP A 115 -0.36 -17.30 6.29
N LYS A 116 -0.60 -18.34 7.09
CA LYS A 116 -1.87 -19.06 7.16
C LYS A 116 -2.62 -18.71 8.46
N PRO A 117 -3.64 -17.85 8.40
CA PRO A 117 -4.46 -17.55 9.57
C PRO A 117 -5.24 -18.80 10.00
N GLY A 118 -5.18 -19.15 11.30
CA GLY A 118 -6.02 -20.20 11.90
C GLY A 118 -5.29 -21.25 12.74
N ASP A 119 -4.03 -21.56 12.44
CA ASP A 119 -3.30 -22.68 13.07
C ASP A 119 -2.60 -22.32 14.40
N THR A 120 -2.54 -21.04 14.76
CA THR A 120 -1.82 -20.55 15.96
C THR A 120 -2.38 -19.23 16.53
N GLY A 121 -3.56 -18.79 16.07
CA GLY A 121 -4.05 -17.45 16.36
C GLY A 121 -3.27 -16.37 15.59
N SER A 122 -3.34 -15.12 16.05
CA SER A 122 -2.63 -13.98 15.47
C SER A 122 -1.32 -13.73 16.23
N LEU A 123 -0.28 -13.26 15.52
CA LEU A 123 0.93 -12.73 16.16
C LEU A 123 0.63 -11.51 17.06
N GLY A 124 -0.54 -10.87 16.92
CA GLY A 124 -0.94 -9.72 17.71
C GLY A 124 0.00 -8.53 17.51
N ILE A 125 0.60 -8.42 16.34
CA ILE A 125 1.45 -7.30 15.94
C ILE A 125 0.53 -6.21 15.40
N PRO A 126 0.62 -4.97 15.90
CA PRO A 126 -0.19 -3.88 15.39
C PRO A 126 0.15 -3.59 13.93
N GLU A 127 -0.84 -3.16 13.14
CA GLU A 127 -0.60 -2.66 11.79
C GLU A 127 0.29 -1.41 11.87
N CYS A 128 1.40 -1.41 11.14
CA CYS A 128 2.28 -0.26 11.04
C CYS A 128 1.85 0.59 9.84
N THR A 129 1.65 1.89 10.06
CA THR A 129 1.35 2.84 8.98
C THR A 129 2.47 3.87 8.90
N TYR A 130 3.03 4.04 7.71
CA TYR A 130 4.12 4.97 7.46
C TYR A 130 3.69 6.00 6.40
N PRO A 131 4.05 7.29 6.55
CA PRO A 131 3.84 8.25 5.49
C PRO A 131 4.62 7.86 4.23
N LEU A 132 4.00 8.06 3.07
CA LEU A 132 4.63 7.80 1.78
C LEU A 132 5.81 8.77 1.59
N GLY A 133 6.95 8.24 1.16
CA GLY A 133 8.18 9.02 0.94
C GLY A 133 9.06 9.24 2.18
N SER A 134 8.58 8.95 3.39
CA SER A 134 9.40 9.03 4.63
C SER A 134 9.78 7.67 5.21
N VAL A 135 9.13 6.59 4.76
CA VAL A 135 9.41 5.24 5.23
C VAL A 135 10.74 4.72 4.71
N GLU A 136 11.60 4.32 5.63
CA GLU A 136 12.87 3.69 5.28
C GLU A 136 12.70 2.17 5.20
N PRO A 137 13.32 1.50 4.21
CA PRO A 137 13.30 0.04 4.12
C PRO A 137 13.74 -0.68 5.40
N LYS A 138 14.69 -0.09 6.13
CA LYS A 138 15.17 -0.62 7.41
C LYS A 138 14.05 -0.75 8.44
N GLN A 139 13.13 0.20 8.50
CA GLN A 139 11.99 0.14 9.44
C GLN A 139 11.10 -1.07 9.14
N VAL A 140 10.87 -1.37 7.87
CA VAL A 140 10.08 -2.53 7.43
C VAL A 140 10.81 -3.84 7.69
N ILE A 141 12.11 -3.90 7.44
CA ILE A 141 12.94 -5.07 7.74
C ILE A 141 12.96 -5.34 9.25
N THR A 142 13.16 -4.31 10.08
CA THR A 142 13.12 -4.43 11.54
C THR A 142 11.77 -4.95 12.02
N ALA A 143 10.66 -4.42 11.51
CA ALA A 143 9.33 -4.90 11.88
C ALA A 143 9.14 -6.40 11.56
N MET A 144 9.68 -6.89 10.44
CA MET A 144 9.66 -8.33 10.13
C MET A 144 10.53 -9.16 11.08
N ILE A 145 11.69 -8.65 11.50
CA ILE A 145 12.57 -9.32 12.47
C ILE A 145 11.93 -9.34 13.87
N ASP A 146 11.29 -8.24 14.28
CA ASP A 146 10.54 -8.18 15.55
C ASP A 146 9.39 -9.19 15.56
N ALA A 147 8.71 -9.34 14.42
CA ALA A 147 7.68 -10.36 14.24
C ALA A 147 8.22 -11.78 14.37
N TYR A 148 9.39 -12.04 13.80
CA TYR A 148 10.10 -13.31 13.93
C TYR A 148 10.42 -13.63 15.39
N THR A 149 10.99 -12.66 16.13
CA THR A 149 11.29 -12.84 17.57
C THR A 149 10.02 -13.15 18.35
N LYS A 150 8.95 -12.39 18.12
CA LYS A 150 7.66 -12.61 18.79
C LYS A 150 7.07 -13.99 18.48
N ALA A 151 7.21 -14.46 17.25
CA ALA A 151 6.74 -15.77 16.83
C ALA A 151 7.50 -16.91 17.56
N LEU A 152 8.81 -16.76 17.75
CA LEU A 152 9.62 -17.70 18.53
C LEU A 152 9.18 -17.72 20.00
N ASP A 153 9.01 -16.55 20.62
CA ASP A 153 8.60 -16.44 22.03
C ASP A 153 7.22 -17.06 22.28
N GLN A 154 6.27 -16.85 21.37
CA GLN A 154 4.96 -17.50 21.43
C GLN A 154 5.10 -19.01 21.34
N SER A 155 5.96 -19.54 20.45
CA SER A 155 6.17 -20.97 20.31
C SER A 155 6.83 -21.65 21.51
N ALA A 156 7.70 -20.93 22.22
CA ALA A 156 8.35 -21.43 23.44
C ALA A 156 7.42 -21.46 24.66
N SER A 157 6.26 -20.79 24.57
CA SER A 157 5.27 -20.72 25.64
C SER A 157 4.22 -21.84 25.59
N PHE A 158 4.26 -22.71 24.58
CA PHE A 158 3.40 -23.88 24.41
C PHE A 158 4.17 -25.18 24.70
#